data_AF-A0A426XLQ9-F1
#
_entry.id   AF-A0A426XLQ9-F1
#
_cell.length_a   1.000
_cell.length_b   1.000
_cell.length_c   1.000
_cell.angle_alpha   90.00
_cell.angle_beta   90.00
_cell.angle_gamma   90.00
#
_symmetry.space_group_name_H-M   'P 1'
#
loop_
_entity.id
_entity.type
_entity.pdbx_description
1 polymer ?
#
loop_
_entity_poly.entity_id
_entity_poly.type
_entity_poly.pdbx_seq_one_letter_code
_entity_poly.pdbx_strand_id
1 'polypeptide(L)'
;GYSDPPASVLNYLDLSGNSLTGEIPIQLQNLKLNQFNFSNNQLSGAIPTMFAREAYRSSFLGNPGLCGDIPGLCPVSGGSARGGHGFAWLLRSIFMLAGFVFTVGMAWFYWKYKQYKKAIDKSKWTLRSFHKLGFSEYEILDSLEEDSVIGSGASGKVYKVALSSGETVAVKKLWGTSEKDVEPMDQVVDDAFEAEVATLGKIRHKNIVKLWCSCSHKDRKLLVYEYMPNGSLGELLHSSKGGLLDWPMRLKIAMDAAEGLSYLHHDCVPPIVHRDVKSNNILLDGEFGAKVSDFGVAKAVEVIGKGPKSMSVIAGSCGYIAPEYAYTLRVNEKSDTYSFGVVILELVTGKLPVDPEYGEKDLVKWVSVVMEQKGVEHVIDPKLDISHKEEISKVLDIGLLCASSLPINRPSMRRVVKMLREVSMENKPKTPKKDGKLSPYYCEDTSNQESAV
;
A
#
# COMPACT_ATOMS: atom_id res chain seq x y z
N GLY A 1 103.54 36.24 67.19
CA GLY A 1 102.98 36.75 65.92
C GLY A 1 102.06 35.68 65.38
N TYR A 2 100.81 36.03 65.12
CA TYR A 2 99.75 35.16 64.59
C TYR A 2 100.14 34.47 63.28
N SER A 3 99.76 33.20 63.12
CA SER A 3 99.48 32.51 61.84
C SER A 3 99.50 30.99 62.09
N ASP A 4 98.55 30.12 61.77
CA ASP A 4 97.14 30.14 61.37
C ASP A 4 96.68 28.68 61.67
N PRO A 5 95.41 28.42 62.02
CA PRO A 5 94.94 27.06 62.32
C PRO A 5 95.05 26.13 61.09
N PRO A 6 95.23 24.81 61.29
CA PRO A 6 95.42 23.86 60.19
C PRO A 6 94.23 23.88 59.23
N ALA A 7 94.53 24.12 57.94
CA ALA A 7 93.55 24.20 56.87
C ALA A 7 92.72 22.91 56.78
N SER A 8 91.42 23.03 57.01
CA SER A 8 90.44 21.95 56.80
C SER A 8 90.30 21.69 55.29
N VAL A 9 90.71 20.50 54.84
CA VAL A 9 90.59 20.10 53.43
C VAL A 9 89.22 19.47 53.20
N LEU A 10 88.42 20.09 52.32
CA LEU A 10 87.13 19.56 51.90
C LEU A 10 87.33 18.32 51.00
N ASN A 11 86.76 17.18 51.39
CA ASN A 11 86.90 15.91 50.66
C ASN A 11 85.61 15.43 49.96
N TYR A 12 84.44 15.91 50.41
CA TYR A 12 83.12 15.50 49.90
C TYR A 12 82.24 16.74 49.71
N LEU A 13 81.58 16.86 48.56
CA LEU A 13 80.69 17.99 48.24
C LEU A 13 79.41 17.52 47.55
N ASP A 14 78.27 17.58 48.24
CA ASP A 14 76.96 17.26 47.67
C ASP A 14 76.07 18.50 47.65
N LEU A 15 75.72 18.93 46.45
CA LEU A 15 74.83 20.06 46.16
C LEU A 15 73.60 19.60 45.35
N SER A 16 73.32 18.30 45.32
CA SER A 16 72.23 17.76 44.50
C SER A 16 70.84 18.16 44.98
N GLY A 17 69.86 18.21 44.07
CA GLY A 17 68.44 18.44 44.40
C GLY A 17 68.09 19.87 44.83
N ASN A 18 68.91 20.84 44.43
CA ASN A 18 68.67 22.27 44.71
C ASN A 18 68.15 23.00 43.46
N SER A 19 68.04 24.33 43.52
CA SER A 19 67.65 25.18 42.39
C SER A 19 68.81 26.07 41.91
N LEU A 20 70.05 25.57 42.00
CA LEU A 20 71.23 26.32 41.57
C LEU A 20 71.19 26.54 40.05
N THR A 21 71.56 27.75 39.61
CA THR A 21 71.57 28.18 38.20
C THR A 21 72.94 28.75 37.82
N GLY A 22 73.22 28.84 36.53
CA GLY A 22 74.49 29.34 36.00
C GLY A 22 75.52 28.23 35.74
N GLU A 23 76.75 28.64 35.40
CA GLU A 23 77.84 27.73 35.04
C GLU A 23 78.56 27.15 36.26
N ILE A 24 79.14 25.95 36.09
CA ILE A 24 79.99 25.34 37.13
C ILE A 24 81.33 26.08 37.15
N PRO A 25 81.71 26.73 38.26
CA PRO A 25 82.95 27.49 38.33
C PRO A 25 84.19 26.61 38.12
N ILE A 26 85.08 26.99 37.21
CA ILE A 26 86.30 26.23 36.91
C ILE A 26 87.23 26.09 38.13
N GLN A 27 87.15 27.02 39.07
CA GLN A 27 87.94 27.03 40.31
C GLN A 27 87.65 25.82 41.20
N LEU A 28 86.48 25.16 41.05
CA LEU A 28 86.17 23.91 41.76
C LEU A 28 87.15 22.78 41.43
N GLN A 29 87.83 22.83 40.28
CA GLN A 29 88.89 21.87 39.93
C GLN A 29 90.09 21.93 40.89
N ASN A 30 90.30 23.05 41.58
CA ASN A 30 91.42 23.20 42.51
C ASN A 30 91.19 22.50 43.86
N LEU A 31 89.96 22.04 44.11
CA LEU A 31 89.63 21.25 45.30
C LEU A 31 89.91 19.76 45.02
N LYS A 32 90.73 19.13 45.87
CA LYS A 32 90.98 17.68 45.83
C LYS A 32 89.81 16.90 46.44
N LEU A 33 88.66 16.94 45.78
CA LEU A 33 87.46 16.22 46.20
C LEU A 33 87.55 14.74 45.81
N ASN A 34 87.24 13.84 46.74
CA ASN A 34 87.12 12.41 46.47
C ASN A 34 85.77 12.08 45.81
N GLN A 35 84.72 12.80 46.18
CA GLN A 35 83.38 12.65 45.63
C GLN A 35 82.65 14.00 45.60
N PHE A 36 81.87 14.20 44.55
CA PHE A 36 81.00 15.35 44.41
C PHE A 36 79.69 14.98 43.70
N ASN A 37 78.60 15.70 43.99
CA ASN A 37 77.30 15.52 43.34
C ASN A 37 76.60 16.87 43.12
N PHE A 38 76.31 17.20 41.86
CA PHE A 38 75.63 18.42 41.42
C PHE A 38 74.28 18.12 40.73
N SER A 39 73.79 16.89 40.82
CA SER A 39 72.61 16.43 40.08
C SER A 39 71.32 17.16 40.48
N ASN A 40 70.32 17.16 39.59
CA ASN A 40 68.98 17.72 39.82
C ASN A 40 69.00 19.18 40.28
N ASN A 41 69.67 20.03 39.50
CA ASN A 41 69.68 21.49 39.64
C ASN A 41 69.27 22.13 38.29
N GLN A 42 69.48 23.44 38.11
CA GLN A 42 69.24 24.18 36.86
C GLN A 42 70.53 24.76 36.29
N LEU A 43 71.65 24.05 36.46
CA LEU A 43 72.97 24.48 35.97
C LEU A 43 73.04 24.43 34.44
N SER A 44 73.84 25.32 33.86
CA SER A 44 74.02 25.46 32.41
C SER A 44 75.48 25.64 32.01
N GLY A 45 75.78 25.52 30.71
CA GLY A 45 77.13 25.73 30.18
C GLY A 45 78.03 24.48 30.26
N ALA A 46 79.32 24.65 29.97
CA ALA A 46 80.23 23.53 29.78
C ALA A 46 80.67 22.89 31.11
N ILE A 47 80.70 21.55 31.18
CA ILE A 47 81.28 20.82 32.31
C ILE A 47 82.80 21.04 32.27
N PRO A 48 83.43 21.52 33.36
CA PRO A 48 84.87 21.72 33.39
C PRO A 48 85.61 20.39 33.11
N THR A 49 86.64 20.43 32.26
CA THR A 49 87.27 19.25 31.65
C THR A 49 87.73 18.16 32.62
N MET A 50 88.19 18.52 33.82
CA MET A 50 88.61 17.55 34.85
C MET A 50 87.44 16.70 35.39
N PHE A 51 86.22 17.22 35.33
CA PHE A 51 85.00 16.53 35.76
C PHE A 51 84.23 15.88 34.61
N ALA A 52 84.59 16.19 33.36
CA ALA A 52 83.99 15.63 32.14
C ALA A 52 84.46 14.18 31.89
N ARG A 53 84.28 13.28 32.86
CA ARG A 53 84.58 11.84 32.78
C ARG A 53 83.31 11.03 33.00
N GLU A 54 83.16 9.92 32.28
CA GLU A 54 81.97 9.06 32.38
C GLU A 54 81.70 8.56 33.81
N ALA A 55 82.75 8.36 34.61
CA ALA A 55 82.64 7.94 36.01
C ALA A 55 81.84 8.93 36.89
N TYR A 56 81.76 10.21 36.50
CA TYR A 56 81.04 11.26 37.23
C TYR A 56 79.71 11.64 36.57
N ARG A 57 79.24 10.88 35.58
CA ARG A 57 78.01 11.16 34.84
C ARG A 57 76.81 11.38 35.77
N SER A 58 76.61 10.49 36.74
CA SER A 58 75.49 10.56 37.68
C SER A 58 75.47 11.85 38.50
N SER A 59 76.64 12.44 38.75
CA SER A 59 76.79 13.69 39.49
C SER A 59 76.28 14.93 38.74
N PHE A 60 75.97 14.84 37.44
CA PHE A 60 75.50 15.96 36.62
C PHE A 60 74.10 15.77 36.04
N LEU A 61 73.48 14.60 36.21
CA LEU A 61 72.13 14.31 35.71
C LEU A 61 71.09 15.27 36.28
N GLY A 62 70.00 15.51 35.54
CA GLY A 62 68.92 16.40 35.99
C GLY A 62 69.19 17.90 35.83
N ASN A 63 70.31 18.28 35.19
CA ASN A 63 70.61 19.65 34.78
C ASN A 63 70.53 19.76 33.23
N PRO A 64 69.40 20.19 32.65
CA PRO A 64 69.18 20.13 31.20
C PRO A 64 70.04 21.13 30.40
N GLY A 65 70.63 22.13 31.04
CA GLY A 65 71.45 23.16 30.38
C GLY A 65 72.95 22.86 30.33
N LEU A 66 73.43 21.79 31.00
CA LEU A 66 74.85 21.44 31.01
C LEU A 66 75.27 20.74 29.72
N CYS A 67 76.45 21.07 29.22
CA CYS A 67 77.04 20.46 28.02
C CYS A 67 78.47 19.98 28.28
N GLY A 68 78.90 18.88 27.65
CA GLY A 68 80.27 18.38 27.80
C GLY A 68 80.53 17.14 26.96
N ASP A 69 81.79 16.71 26.88
CA ASP A 69 82.26 15.54 26.11
C ASP A 69 81.87 14.20 26.75
N ILE A 70 80.68 14.14 27.36
CA ILE A 70 80.07 12.94 27.93
C ILE A 70 78.84 12.60 27.05
N PRO A 71 78.79 11.41 26.42
CA PRO A 71 77.69 11.02 25.54
C PRO A 71 76.31 11.12 26.19
N GLY A 72 75.39 11.90 25.61
CA GLY A 72 73.99 11.98 26.05
C GLY A 72 73.67 12.98 27.18
N LEU A 73 74.60 13.85 27.57
CA LEU A 73 74.31 15.00 28.45
C LEU A 73 73.93 16.29 27.67
N CYS A 74 74.23 16.38 26.38
CA CYS A 74 73.76 17.47 25.52
C CYS A 74 72.52 17.05 24.72
N PRO A 75 71.45 17.86 24.65
CA PRO A 75 70.48 17.72 23.58
C PRO A 75 71.17 18.09 22.26
N VAL A 76 71.21 17.15 21.32
CA VAL A 76 71.69 17.39 19.96
C VAL A 76 70.80 18.45 19.32
N SER A 77 71.28 19.68 19.24
CA SER A 77 70.70 20.71 18.38
C SER A 77 70.95 20.33 16.92
N GLY A 78 70.06 19.54 16.34
CA GLY A 78 70.17 19.10 14.97
C GLY A 78 68.93 18.34 14.50
N GLY A 79 68.01 19.06 13.84
CA GLY A 79 66.95 18.43 13.04
C GLY A 79 65.62 19.15 13.15
N SER A 80 65.34 20.05 12.19
CA SER A 80 63.96 20.46 11.90
C SER A 80 63.09 19.21 11.74
N ALA A 81 62.08 19.06 12.60
CA ALA A 81 61.03 18.07 12.45
C ALA A 81 60.13 18.40 11.24
N ARG A 82 60.66 18.22 10.03
CA ARG A 82 59.90 18.09 8.78
C ARG A 82 59.83 16.61 8.42
N GLY A 83 59.10 15.83 9.21
CA GLY A 83 58.93 14.38 8.98
C GLY A 83 57.59 13.78 9.40
N GLY A 84 56.71 14.54 10.07
CA GLY A 84 55.42 14.01 10.55
C GLY A 84 54.23 14.23 9.63
N HIS A 85 54.31 15.16 8.67
CA HIS A 85 53.12 15.53 7.87
C HIS A 85 52.76 14.44 6.85
N GLY A 86 53.75 13.80 6.20
CA GLY A 86 53.50 12.73 5.23
C GLY A 86 52.90 11.47 5.87
N PHE A 87 53.45 11.02 7.00
CA PHE A 87 52.94 9.83 7.71
C PHE A 87 51.55 10.08 8.34
N ALA A 88 51.34 11.26 8.94
CA ALA A 88 50.02 11.63 9.47
C ALA A 88 48.97 11.80 8.35
N TRP A 89 49.36 12.32 7.18
CA TRP A 89 48.48 12.44 6.02
C TRP A 89 48.13 11.07 5.42
N LEU A 90 49.11 10.16 5.32
CA LEU A 90 48.88 8.77 4.91
C LEU A 90 47.93 8.04 5.87
N LEU A 91 48.14 8.15 7.18
CA LEU A 91 47.25 7.56 8.17
C LEU A 91 45.82 8.13 8.08
N ARG A 92 45.66 9.45 7.94
CA ARG A 92 44.34 10.07 7.75
C ARG A 92 43.64 9.57 6.49
N SER A 93 44.38 9.43 5.38
CA SER A 93 43.84 8.88 4.13
C SER A 93 43.41 7.42 4.28
N ILE A 94 44.17 6.61 5.03
CA ILE A 94 43.82 5.22 5.34
C ILE A 94 42.55 5.14 6.20
N PHE A 95 42.43 5.96 7.26
CA PHE A 95 41.23 5.97 8.10
C PHE A 95 40.00 6.47 7.35
N MET A 96 40.14 7.47 6.48
CA MET A 96 39.05 7.94 5.63
C MET A 96 38.61 6.86 4.63
N LEU A 97 39.56 6.16 4.02
CA LEU A 97 39.26 5.06 3.09
C LEU A 97 38.61 3.87 3.82
N ALA A 98 39.11 3.49 4.99
CA ALA A 98 38.53 2.43 5.82
C ALA A 98 37.11 2.79 6.28
N GLY A 99 36.89 4.06 6.68
CA GLY A 99 35.56 4.58 7.02
C GLY A 99 34.61 4.52 5.83
N PHE A 100 35.06 4.91 4.63
CA PHE A 100 34.26 4.83 3.41
C PHE A 100 33.91 3.38 3.02
N VAL A 101 34.87 2.45 3.09
CA VAL A 101 34.61 1.03 2.83
C VAL A 101 33.61 0.46 3.85
N PHE A 102 33.72 0.86 5.12
CA PHE A 102 32.80 0.44 6.16
C PHE A 102 31.38 0.97 5.94
N THR A 103 31.21 2.25 5.57
CA THR A 103 29.88 2.82 5.30
C THR A 103 29.24 2.21 4.06
N VAL A 104 30.02 1.98 2.99
CA VAL A 104 29.55 1.27 1.78
C VAL A 104 29.19 -0.18 2.13
N GLY A 105 30.00 -0.86 2.94
CA GLY A 105 29.73 -2.21 3.42
C GLY A 105 28.46 -2.31 4.26
N MET A 106 28.24 -1.35 5.18
CA MET A 106 27.00 -1.25 5.96
C MET A 106 25.79 -0.97 5.09
N ALA A 107 25.89 -0.06 4.12
CA ALA A 107 24.81 0.23 3.18
C ALA A 107 24.48 -0.99 2.31
N TRP A 108 25.50 -1.68 1.80
CA TRP A 108 25.34 -2.91 1.03
C TRP A 108 24.74 -4.05 1.86
N PHE A 109 25.21 -4.24 3.09
CA PHE A 109 24.65 -5.21 4.03
C PHE A 109 23.20 -4.89 4.38
N TYR A 110 22.89 -3.62 4.66
CA TYR A 110 21.52 -3.18 4.91
C TYR A 110 20.62 -3.42 3.69
N TRP A 111 21.11 -3.14 2.48
CA TRP A 111 20.37 -3.39 1.25
C TRP A 111 20.16 -4.89 1.02
N LYS A 112 21.18 -5.73 1.23
CA LYS A 112 21.09 -7.20 1.14
C LYS A 112 20.18 -7.79 2.20
N TYR A 113 20.27 -7.32 3.44
CA TYR A 113 19.37 -7.70 4.52
C TYR A 113 17.92 -7.32 4.22
N LYS A 114 17.69 -6.11 3.68
CA LYS A 114 16.35 -5.67 3.22
C LYS A 114 15.82 -6.56 2.10
N GLN A 115 16.65 -6.94 1.13
CA GLN A 115 16.27 -7.88 0.06
C GLN A 115 15.97 -9.28 0.60
N TYR A 116 16.80 -9.81 1.50
CA TYR A 116 16.62 -11.12 2.12
C TYR A 116 15.34 -11.16 2.98
N LYS A 117 15.09 -10.12 3.78
CA LYS A 117 13.85 -9.97 4.57
C LYS A 117 12.63 -9.88 3.65
N LYS A 118 12.69 -9.13 2.54
CA LYS A 118 11.61 -9.08 1.53
C LYS A 118 11.35 -10.46 0.91
N ALA A 119 12.39 -11.26 0.64
CA ALA A 119 12.27 -12.60 0.08
C ALA A 119 11.64 -13.60 1.07
N ILE A 120 12.02 -13.57 2.35
CA ILE A 120 11.38 -14.40 3.39
C ILE A 120 9.91 -13.99 3.61
N ASP A 121 9.62 -12.68 3.60
CA ASP A 121 8.25 -12.19 3.75
C ASP A 121 7.38 -12.64 2.57
N LYS A 122 7.96 -12.72 1.36
CA LYS A 122 7.30 -13.28 0.17
C LYS A 122 7.04 -14.79 0.26
N SER A 123 7.95 -15.59 0.81
CA SER A 123 7.80 -17.06 0.85
C SER A 123 6.74 -17.55 1.83
N LYS A 124 6.10 -16.66 2.59
CA LYS A 124 5.07 -16.99 3.60
C LYS A 124 3.65 -16.64 3.18
N TRP A 125 3.45 -16.10 1.97
CA TRP A 125 2.11 -15.78 1.49
C TRP A 125 1.32 -17.06 1.21
N THR A 126 0.07 -17.08 1.67
CA THR A 126 -0.88 -18.13 1.32
C THR A 126 -1.73 -17.67 0.15
N LEU A 127 -1.62 -18.39 -0.96
CA LEU A 127 -2.40 -18.14 -2.17
C LEU A 127 -3.58 -19.11 -2.24
N ARG A 128 -4.79 -18.57 -2.31
CA ARG A 128 -6.00 -19.34 -2.65
C ARG A 128 -6.44 -18.94 -4.05
N SER A 129 -6.37 -19.87 -5.00
CA SER A 129 -6.82 -19.65 -6.38
C SER A 129 -8.22 -20.22 -6.60
N PHE A 130 -9.06 -19.47 -7.31
CA PHE A 130 -10.43 -19.89 -7.67
C PHE A 130 -10.56 -20.23 -9.16
N HIS A 131 -9.48 -20.00 -9.91
CA HIS A 131 -9.36 -20.15 -11.35
C HIS A 131 -7.94 -20.61 -11.70
N LYS A 132 -7.77 -21.18 -12.90
CA LYS A 132 -6.43 -21.49 -13.43
C LYS A 132 -5.66 -20.18 -13.60
N LEU A 133 -4.56 -20.03 -12.88
CA LEU A 133 -3.72 -18.83 -12.93
C LEU A 133 -2.62 -19.02 -13.98
N GLY A 134 -2.39 -17.99 -14.79
CA GLY A 134 -1.24 -17.88 -15.69
C GLY A 134 -0.06 -17.12 -15.10
N PHE A 135 -0.16 -16.66 -13.85
CA PHE A 135 0.80 -15.80 -13.18
C PHE A 135 1.13 -16.30 -11.77
N SER A 136 2.25 -15.83 -11.22
CA SER A 136 2.69 -16.17 -9.86
C SER A 136 2.30 -15.10 -8.84
N GLU A 137 2.18 -15.47 -7.56
CA GLU A 137 1.97 -14.52 -6.46
C GLU A 137 3.09 -13.46 -6.34
N TYR A 138 4.32 -13.82 -6.71
CA TYR A 138 5.47 -12.94 -6.63
C TYR A 138 5.42 -11.81 -7.64
N GLU A 139 4.91 -12.10 -8.84
CA GLU A 139 4.71 -11.14 -9.91
C GLU A 139 3.71 -10.05 -9.51
N ILE A 140 2.62 -10.45 -8.83
CA ILE A 140 1.67 -9.51 -8.24
C ILE A 140 2.35 -8.63 -7.20
N LEU A 141 3.04 -9.24 -6.23
CA LEU A 141 3.64 -8.52 -5.10
C LEU A 141 4.76 -7.56 -5.50
N ASP A 142 5.50 -7.85 -6.58
CA ASP A 142 6.54 -6.96 -7.08
C ASP A 142 6.02 -5.78 -7.90
N SER A 143 4.79 -5.88 -8.41
CA SER A 143 4.19 -4.87 -9.30
C SER A 143 3.27 -3.89 -8.56
N LEU A 144 3.19 -3.95 -7.23
CA LEU A 144 2.39 -3.03 -6.42
C LEU A 144 3.15 -1.73 -6.15
N GLU A 145 3.12 -0.83 -7.13
CA GLU A 145 3.73 0.50 -7.06
C GLU A 145 2.67 1.59 -6.79
N GLU A 146 3.03 2.66 -6.08
CA GLU A 146 2.06 3.72 -5.75
C GLU A 146 1.54 4.46 -7.01
N ASP A 147 2.33 4.55 -8.07
CA ASP A 147 1.93 5.13 -9.36
C ASP A 147 0.89 4.27 -10.10
N SER A 148 0.70 3.01 -9.68
CA SER A 148 -0.27 2.08 -10.28
C SER A 148 -1.62 2.06 -9.56
N VAL A 149 -1.83 2.93 -8.56
CA VAL A 149 -3.10 3.02 -7.82
C VAL A 149 -4.19 3.59 -8.72
N ILE A 150 -5.28 2.84 -8.86
CA ILE A 150 -6.47 3.23 -9.62
C ILE A 150 -7.67 3.58 -8.74
N GLY A 151 -7.61 3.26 -7.45
CA GLY A 151 -8.66 3.60 -6.49
C GLY A 151 -8.20 3.47 -5.05
N SER A 152 -8.77 4.28 -4.17
CA SER A 152 -8.51 4.23 -2.73
C SER A 152 -9.82 4.51 -1.98
N GLY A 153 -10.15 3.67 -1.00
CA GLY A 153 -11.42 3.77 -0.28
C GLY A 153 -11.34 3.19 1.12
N ALA A 154 -12.50 3.05 1.77
CA ALA A 154 -12.61 2.57 3.15
C ALA A 154 -12.07 1.15 3.35
N SER A 155 -12.11 0.31 2.31
CA SER A 155 -11.63 -1.08 2.37
C SER A 155 -10.15 -1.24 2.02
N GLY A 156 -9.53 -0.29 1.33
CA GLY A 156 -8.14 -0.43 0.89
C GLY A 156 -7.76 0.42 -0.31
N LYS A 157 -6.61 0.07 -0.92
CA LYS A 157 -6.15 0.60 -2.22
C LYS A 157 -6.31 -0.46 -3.31
N VAL A 158 -6.65 -0.03 -4.51
CA VAL A 158 -6.72 -0.89 -5.71
C VAL A 158 -5.62 -0.48 -6.67
N TYR A 159 -4.83 -1.45 -7.09
CA TYR A 159 -3.69 -1.29 -7.99
C TYR A 159 -4.00 -1.94 -9.34
N LYS A 160 -3.58 -1.30 -10.44
CA LYS A 160 -3.61 -1.89 -11.79
C LYS A 160 -2.27 -2.56 -12.05
N VAL A 161 -2.29 -3.87 -12.25
CA VAL A 161 -1.06 -4.66 -12.47
C VAL A 161 -1.11 -5.28 -13.87
N ALA A 162 -0.12 -4.94 -14.69
CA ALA A 162 0.13 -5.60 -15.96
C ALA A 162 1.02 -6.83 -15.73
N LEU A 163 0.53 -8.01 -16.13
CA LEU A 163 1.23 -9.27 -16.01
C LEU A 163 2.15 -9.51 -17.21
N SER A 164 3.17 -10.33 -17.01
CA SER A 164 4.09 -10.83 -18.05
C SER A 164 3.38 -11.63 -19.13
N SER A 165 2.22 -12.20 -18.84
CA SER A 165 1.33 -12.85 -19.82
C SER A 165 0.69 -11.87 -20.81
N GLY A 166 0.74 -10.55 -20.54
CA GLY A 166 0.03 -9.51 -21.26
C GLY A 166 -1.38 -9.22 -20.71
N GLU A 167 -1.86 -10.03 -19.76
CA GLU A 167 -3.13 -9.77 -19.08
C GLU A 167 -2.98 -8.63 -18.05
N THR A 168 -4.06 -7.90 -17.78
CA THR A 168 -4.10 -6.88 -16.72
C THR A 168 -5.08 -7.31 -15.64
N VAL A 169 -4.68 -7.15 -14.38
CA VAL A 169 -5.49 -7.48 -13.20
C VAL A 169 -5.63 -6.27 -12.28
N ALA A 170 -6.72 -6.26 -11.50
CA ALA A 170 -6.93 -5.29 -10.44
C ALA A 170 -6.61 -5.95 -9.10
N VAL A 171 -5.70 -5.37 -8.32
CA VAL A 171 -5.27 -5.91 -7.02
C VAL A 171 -5.75 -5.00 -5.92
N LYS A 172 -6.76 -5.43 -5.15
CA LYS A 172 -7.25 -4.73 -3.96
C LYS A 172 -6.41 -5.16 -2.77
N LYS A 173 -5.59 -4.24 -2.27
CA LYS A 173 -4.85 -4.37 -1.02
C LYS A 173 -5.70 -3.79 0.10
N LEU A 174 -6.18 -4.65 0.99
CA LEU A 174 -6.92 -4.21 2.16
C LEU A 174 -5.98 -3.47 3.11
N TRP A 175 -6.53 -2.52 3.86
CA TRP A 175 -5.76 -1.83 4.91
C TRP A 175 -5.23 -2.87 5.89
N GLY A 176 -3.91 -2.87 6.08
CA GLY A 176 -3.26 -3.76 7.04
C GLY A 176 -3.29 -3.12 8.42
N THR A 177 -3.56 -3.93 9.44
CA THR A 177 -3.43 -3.56 10.84
C THR A 177 -1.96 -3.56 11.25
N SER A 178 -1.54 -2.52 11.98
CA SER A 178 -0.27 -2.55 12.69
C SER A 178 -0.42 -3.44 13.92
N GLU A 179 0.59 -4.29 14.21
CA GLU A 179 0.67 -5.23 15.35
C GLU A 179 0.48 -4.59 16.76
N LYS A 180 0.10 -3.30 16.89
CA LYS A 180 0.06 -2.56 18.16
C LYS A 180 -1.33 -2.13 18.65
N ASP A 181 -2.37 -2.15 17.82
CA ASP A 181 -3.68 -1.65 18.21
C ASP A 181 -4.75 -2.69 17.83
N VAL A 182 -5.05 -3.61 18.75
CA VAL A 182 -6.16 -4.57 18.60
C VAL A 182 -7.45 -3.84 18.95
N GLU A 183 -7.95 -3.06 17.99
CA GLU A 183 -9.20 -2.31 18.10
C GLU A 183 -10.36 -3.12 17.48
N PRO A 184 -11.63 -2.84 17.81
CA PRO A 184 -12.80 -3.54 17.24
C PRO A 184 -12.91 -3.49 15.70
N MET A 185 -12.13 -2.63 15.05
CA MET A 185 -12.09 -2.46 13.60
C MET A 185 -11.41 -3.64 12.89
N ASP A 186 -10.56 -4.38 13.59
CA ASP A 186 -9.77 -5.50 13.05
C ASP A 186 -10.67 -6.67 12.64
N GLN A 187 -11.68 -6.96 13.46
CA GLN A 187 -12.64 -8.02 13.19
C GLN A 187 -13.46 -7.73 11.92
N VAL A 188 -13.78 -6.46 11.65
CA VAL A 188 -14.61 -6.05 10.52
C VAL A 188 -13.89 -6.22 9.18
N VAL A 189 -12.59 -5.91 9.12
CA VAL A 189 -11.77 -6.06 7.90
C VAL A 189 -11.55 -7.55 7.61
N ASP A 190 -11.32 -8.35 8.65
CA ASP A 190 -11.15 -9.79 8.55
C ASP A 190 -12.41 -10.50 8.05
N ASP A 191 -13.55 -10.11 8.61
CA ASP A 191 -14.86 -10.60 8.20
C ASP A 191 -15.16 -10.22 6.74
N ALA A 192 -14.79 -9.00 6.31
CA ALA A 192 -15.01 -8.54 4.94
C ALA A 192 -14.19 -9.31 3.90
N PHE A 193 -12.91 -9.57 4.20
CA PHE A 193 -12.04 -10.39 3.35
C PHE A 193 -12.58 -11.81 3.19
N GLU A 194 -12.90 -12.47 4.30
CA GLU A 194 -13.41 -13.85 4.25
C GLU A 194 -14.81 -13.91 3.61
N ALA A 195 -15.68 -12.92 3.83
CA ALA A 195 -16.97 -12.82 3.15
C ALA A 195 -16.82 -12.73 1.64
N GLU A 196 -15.91 -11.87 1.17
CA GLU A 196 -15.64 -11.68 -0.26
C GLU A 196 -15.04 -12.93 -0.90
N VAL A 197 -14.06 -13.56 -0.24
CA VAL A 197 -13.44 -14.83 -0.66
C VAL A 197 -14.46 -15.97 -0.70
N ALA A 198 -15.27 -16.14 0.36
CA ALA A 198 -16.26 -17.20 0.46
C ALA A 198 -17.38 -17.07 -0.58
N THR A 199 -17.73 -15.83 -0.92
CA THR A 199 -18.76 -15.49 -1.91
C THR A 199 -18.21 -15.63 -3.33
N LEU A 200 -17.26 -14.80 -3.72
CA LEU A 200 -16.72 -14.75 -5.08
C LEU A 200 -15.91 -15.98 -5.47
N GLY A 201 -15.37 -16.72 -4.49
CA GLY A 201 -14.67 -17.98 -4.76
C GLY A 201 -15.57 -19.09 -5.28
N LYS A 202 -16.91 -18.98 -5.11
CA LYS A 202 -17.88 -20.02 -5.49
C LYS A 202 -18.80 -19.62 -6.64
N ILE A 203 -18.91 -18.34 -6.95
CA ILE A 203 -19.85 -17.84 -7.96
C ILE A 203 -19.16 -17.44 -9.24
N ARG A 204 -19.85 -17.63 -10.37
CA ARG A 204 -19.36 -17.25 -11.70
C ARG A 204 -20.54 -16.80 -12.55
N HIS A 205 -20.54 -15.54 -12.95
CA HIS A 205 -21.56 -14.96 -13.79
C HIS A 205 -20.96 -13.86 -14.68
N LYS A 206 -21.46 -13.70 -15.90
CA LYS A 206 -20.93 -12.72 -16.86
C LYS A 206 -21.01 -11.27 -16.36
N ASN A 207 -22.01 -10.95 -15.53
CA ASN A 207 -22.22 -9.62 -14.93
C ASN A 207 -21.77 -9.53 -13.46
N ILE A 208 -20.84 -10.36 -13.03
CA ILE A 208 -20.21 -10.28 -11.71
C ILE A 208 -18.70 -10.31 -11.91
N VAL A 209 -18.00 -9.40 -11.23
CA VAL A 209 -16.54 -9.30 -11.34
C VAL A 209 -15.90 -10.58 -10.81
N LYS A 210 -14.99 -11.13 -11.61
CA LYS A 210 -14.28 -12.36 -11.33
C LYS A 210 -13.14 -12.14 -10.34
N LEU A 211 -13.16 -12.87 -9.22
CA LEU A 211 -12.01 -13.03 -8.32
C LEU A 211 -11.11 -14.17 -8.84
N TRP A 212 -9.88 -13.85 -9.22
CA TRP A 212 -8.90 -14.84 -9.68
C TRP A 212 -8.32 -15.61 -8.49
N CYS A 213 -7.82 -14.88 -7.50
CA CYS A 213 -7.20 -15.43 -6.31
C CYS A 213 -7.21 -14.41 -5.16
N SER A 214 -6.93 -14.92 -3.96
CA SER A 214 -6.63 -14.12 -2.78
C SER A 214 -5.24 -14.49 -2.27
N CYS A 215 -4.45 -13.49 -1.88
CA CYS A 215 -3.16 -13.69 -1.24
C CYS A 215 -3.23 -13.12 0.18
N SER A 216 -2.86 -13.90 1.19
CA SER A 216 -2.78 -13.40 2.57
C SER A 216 -1.48 -13.79 3.26
N HIS A 217 -0.91 -12.86 4.02
CA HIS A 217 0.23 -13.09 4.89
C HIS A 217 0.12 -12.21 6.14
N LYS A 218 -0.04 -12.84 7.32
CA LYS A 218 -0.35 -12.15 8.58
C LYS A 218 -1.54 -11.18 8.36
N ASP A 219 -1.35 -9.90 8.67
CA ASP A 219 -2.34 -8.83 8.58
C ASP A 219 -2.43 -8.19 7.17
N ARG A 220 -1.70 -8.73 6.19
CA ARG A 220 -1.75 -8.25 4.81
C ARG A 220 -2.64 -9.16 3.98
N LYS A 221 -3.69 -8.57 3.41
CA LYS A 221 -4.69 -9.28 2.62
C LYS A 221 -4.84 -8.61 1.25
N LEU A 222 -4.74 -9.41 0.20
CA LEU A 222 -4.84 -9.01 -1.19
C LEU A 222 -5.92 -9.83 -1.89
N LEU A 223 -6.72 -9.15 -2.70
CA LEU A 223 -7.72 -9.76 -3.58
C LEU A 223 -7.40 -9.38 -5.01
N VAL A 224 -7.29 -10.37 -5.90
CA VAL A 224 -6.89 -10.18 -7.29
C VAL A 224 -8.10 -10.45 -8.20
N TYR A 225 -8.53 -9.43 -8.93
CA TYR A 225 -9.71 -9.45 -9.80
C TYR A 225 -9.34 -9.26 -11.26
N GLU A 226 -10.27 -9.58 -12.15
CA GLU A 226 -10.20 -9.08 -13.53
C GLU A 226 -10.19 -7.54 -13.55
N TYR A 227 -9.41 -6.96 -14.45
CA TYR A 227 -9.34 -5.51 -14.60
C TYR A 227 -10.48 -4.98 -15.47
N MET A 228 -11.12 -3.91 -15.01
CA MET A 228 -12.23 -3.24 -15.67
C MET A 228 -11.76 -1.89 -16.23
N PRO A 229 -11.45 -1.78 -17.53
CA PRO A 229 -10.73 -0.63 -18.10
C PRO A 229 -11.52 0.68 -18.09
N ASN A 230 -12.85 0.61 -18.08
CA ASN A 230 -13.71 1.80 -18.07
C ASN A 230 -14.10 2.26 -16.66
N GLY A 231 -13.49 1.66 -15.62
CA GLY A 231 -13.69 2.08 -14.22
C GLY A 231 -15.10 1.78 -13.71
N SER A 232 -15.56 2.58 -12.74
CA SER A 232 -16.89 2.46 -12.17
C SER A 232 -17.93 3.29 -12.91
N LEU A 233 -19.20 2.84 -12.89
CA LEU A 233 -20.32 3.58 -13.47
C LEU A 233 -20.47 4.96 -12.82
N GLY A 234 -20.33 5.06 -11.50
CA GLY A 234 -20.50 6.33 -10.79
C GLY A 234 -19.45 7.38 -11.21
N GLU A 235 -18.18 6.99 -11.32
CA GLU A 235 -17.13 7.89 -11.83
C GLU A 235 -17.38 8.28 -13.29
N LEU A 236 -17.80 7.34 -14.13
CA LEU A 236 -18.04 7.64 -15.54
C LEU A 236 -19.25 8.57 -15.73
N LEU A 237 -20.35 8.31 -15.03
CA LEU A 237 -21.62 9.05 -15.14
C LEU A 237 -21.48 10.48 -14.61
N HIS A 238 -20.81 10.65 -13.46
CA HIS A 238 -20.74 11.93 -12.75
C HIS A 238 -19.49 12.76 -13.09
N SER A 239 -18.58 12.24 -13.91
CA SER A 239 -17.43 13.02 -14.43
C SER A 239 -17.78 13.81 -15.69
N SER A 240 -16.81 14.61 -16.16
CA SER A 240 -16.88 15.28 -17.47
C SER A 240 -17.05 14.31 -18.64
N LYS A 241 -16.78 13.01 -18.43
CA LYS A 241 -16.97 11.92 -19.40
C LYS A 241 -18.39 11.35 -19.42
N GLY A 242 -19.32 11.84 -18.60
CA GLY A 242 -20.69 11.33 -18.54
C GLY A 242 -21.47 11.44 -19.85
N GLY A 243 -21.05 12.33 -20.77
CA GLY A 243 -21.60 12.41 -22.13
C GLY A 243 -21.27 11.21 -23.03
N LEU A 244 -20.38 10.30 -22.62
CA LEU A 244 -20.09 9.06 -23.34
C LEU A 244 -21.19 7.99 -23.17
N LEU A 245 -22.03 8.12 -22.14
CA LEU A 245 -23.11 7.17 -21.85
C LEU A 245 -24.43 7.68 -22.46
N ASP A 246 -24.66 7.30 -23.72
CA ASP A 246 -25.95 7.47 -24.39
C ASP A 246 -27.04 6.58 -23.75
N TRP A 247 -28.29 6.78 -24.14
CA TRP A 247 -29.41 6.03 -23.56
C TRP A 247 -29.29 4.51 -23.75
N PRO A 248 -29.02 3.99 -24.97
CA PRO A 248 -28.83 2.56 -25.18
C PRO A 248 -27.74 1.95 -24.26
N MET A 249 -26.63 2.65 -24.05
CA MET A 249 -25.58 2.21 -23.15
C MET A 249 -26.05 2.17 -21.70
N ARG A 250 -26.74 3.22 -21.22
CA ARG A 250 -27.28 3.27 -19.85
C ARG A 250 -28.29 2.14 -19.60
N LEU A 251 -29.16 1.85 -20.57
CA LEU A 251 -30.12 0.75 -20.50
C LEU A 251 -29.40 -0.61 -20.48
N LYS A 252 -28.37 -0.81 -21.32
CA LYS A 252 -27.53 -2.03 -21.31
C LYS A 252 -26.90 -2.24 -19.94
N ILE A 253 -26.29 -1.19 -19.37
CA ILE A 253 -25.66 -1.24 -18.03
C ILE A 253 -26.68 -1.62 -16.96
N ALA A 254 -27.88 -1.01 -16.97
CA ALA A 254 -28.95 -1.36 -16.04
C ALA A 254 -29.38 -2.84 -16.18
N MET A 255 -29.54 -3.33 -17.40
CA MET A 255 -29.88 -4.73 -17.68
C MET A 255 -28.80 -5.69 -17.17
N ASP A 256 -27.54 -5.42 -17.48
CA ASP A 256 -26.38 -6.23 -17.06
C ASP A 256 -26.29 -6.31 -15.52
N ALA A 257 -26.37 -5.17 -14.84
CA ALA A 257 -26.35 -5.13 -13.37
C ALA A 257 -27.57 -5.86 -12.77
N ALA A 258 -28.76 -5.71 -13.35
CA ALA A 258 -29.95 -6.42 -12.90
C ALA A 258 -29.83 -7.95 -13.07
N GLU A 259 -29.22 -8.42 -14.16
CA GLU A 259 -28.94 -9.84 -14.39
C GLU A 259 -27.97 -10.40 -13.35
N GLY A 260 -26.89 -9.67 -13.02
CA GLY A 260 -25.95 -10.04 -11.96
C GLY A 260 -26.63 -10.17 -10.60
N LEU A 261 -27.45 -9.19 -10.21
CA LEU A 261 -28.19 -9.22 -8.95
C LEU A 261 -29.26 -10.32 -8.93
N SER A 262 -29.98 -10.54 -10.04
CA SER A 262 -30.95 -11.62 -10.15
C SER A 262 -30.32 -12.99 -9.94
N TYR A 263 -29.11 -13.21 -10.49
CA TYR A 263 -28.36 -14.44 -10.28
C TYR A 263 -28.04 -14.65 -8.79
N LEU A 264 -27.53 -13.61 -8.11
CA LEU A 264 -27.21 -13.68 -6.67
C LEU A 264 -28.43 -14.04 -5.82
N HIS A 265 -29.58 -13.44 -6.11
CA HIS A 265 -30.80 -13.60 -5.29
C HIS A 265 -31.55 -14.90 -5.56
N HIS A 266 -31.45 -15.45 -6.76
CA HIS A 266 -32.39 -16.48 -7.20
C HIS A 266 -31.77 -17.74 -7.79
N ASP A 267 -30.50 -17.69 -8.20
CA ASP A 267 -29.81 -18.82 -8.84
C ASP A 267 -28.67 -19.35 -7.94
N CYS A 268 -28.15 -18.54 -7.01
CA CYS A 268 -27.26 -18.99 -5.95
C CYS A 268 -28.01 -19.74 -4.85
N VAL A 269 -27.41 -20.81 -4.33
CA VAL A 269 -27.92 -21.59 -3.20
C VAL A 269 -26.84 -21.71 -2.12
N PRO A 270 -27.03 -21.10 -0.94
CA PRO A 270 -28.14 -20.20 -0.57
C PRO A 270 -28.12 -18.87 -1.37
N PRO A 271 -29.25 -18.14 -1.44
CA PRO A 271 -29.29 -16.79 -1.99
C PRO A 271 -28.28 -15.86 -1.33
N ILE A 272 -27.69 -14.96 -2.10
CA ILE A 272 -26.65 -14.04 -1.66
C ILE A 272 -27.19 -12.62 -1.77
N VAL A 273 -27.20 -11.88 -0.67
CA VAL A 273 -27.55 -10.45 -0.66
C VAL A 273 -26.25 -9.65 -0.65
N HIS A 274 -26.11 -8.72 -1.58
CA HIS A 274 -24.90 -7.93 -1.80
C HIS A 274 -24.71 -6.85 -0.72
N ARG A 275 -25.78 -6.13 -0.35
CA ARG A 275 -25.84 -5.12 0.72
C ARG A 275 -25.06 -3.81 0.50
N ASP A 276 -24.39 -3.63 -0.62
CA ASP A 276 -23.73 -2.37 -1.00
C ASP A 276 -23.81 -2.13 -2.51
N VAL A 277 -25.01 -2.32 -3.08
CA VAL A 277 -25.26 -1.99 -4.48
C VAL A 277 -25.25 -0.48 -4.64
N LYS A 278 -24.38 0.03 -5.52
CA LYS A 278 -24.25 1.45 -5.86
C LYS A 278 -23.56 1.62 -7.21
N SER A 279 -23.67 2.80 -7.82
CA SER A 279 -23.03 3.08 -9.11
C SER A 279 -21.50 2.88 -9.08
N ASN A 280 -20.83 3.17 -7.96
CA ASN A 280 -19.39 2.92 -7.80
C ASN A 280 -18.99 1.44 -7.71
N ASN A 281 -19.92 0.55 -7.35
CA ASN A 281 -19.69 -0.90 -7.28
C ASN A 281 -20.15 -1.64 -8.54
N ILE A 282 -20.59 -0.91 -9.58
CA ILE A 282 -20.85 -1.45 -10.91
C ILE A 282 -19.69 -1.03 -11.81
N LEU A 283 -18.84 -1.98 -12.17
CA LEU A 283 -17.66 -1.73 -13.00
C LEU A 283 -17.94 -2.03 -14.47
N LEU A 284 -17.22 -1.34 -15.37
CA LEU A 284 -17.44 -1.38 -16.81
C LEU A 284 -16.23 -1.99 -17.54
N ASP A 285 -16.49 -3.04 -18.32
CA ASP A 285 -15.47 -3.68 -19.15
C ASP A 285 -15.15 -2.85 -20.41
N GLY A 286 -14.24 -3.33 -21.27
CA GLY A 286 -13.83 -2.62 -22.48
C GLY A 286 -14.94 -2.35 -23.49
N GLU A 287 -16.02 -3.13 -23.47
CA GLU A 287 -17.21 -2.97 -24.30
C GLU A 287 -18.39 -2.33 -23.53
N PHE A 288 -18.08 -1.71 -22.39
CA PHE A 288 -19.04 -1.14 -21.44
C PHE A 288 -20.12 -2.14 -20.98
N GLY A 289 -19.79 -3.44 -20.97
CA GLY A 289 -20.55 -4.44 -20.25
C GLY A 289 -20.41 -4.21 -18.75
N ALA A 290 -21.52 -4.29 -18.02
CA ALA A 290 -21.53 -3.99 -16.60
C ALA A 290 -21.36 -5.25 -15.74
N LYS A 291 -20.53 -5.14 -14.69
CA LYS A 291 -20.32 -6.19 -13.71
C LYS A 291 -20.42 -5.66 -12.28
N VAL A 292 -21.17 -6.36 -11.45
CA VAL A 292 -21.31 -6.06 -10.02
C VAL A 292 -20.04 -6.48 -9.27
N SER A 293 -19.57 -5.65 -8.34
CA SER A 293 -18.28 -5.78 -7.63
C SER A 293 -18.40 -5.41 -6.15
N ASP A 294 -17.34 -5.64 -5.38
CA ASP A 294 -17.22 -5.33 -3.94
C ASP A 294 -18.20 -6.09 -3.03
N PHE A 295 -17.87 -7.36 -2.79
CA PHE A 295 -18.69 -8.28 -1.99
C PHE A 295 -18.29 -8.31 -0.51
N GLY A 296 -17.53 -7.32 -0.03
CA GLY A 296 -16.99 -7.29 1.33
C GLY A 296 -18.03 -7.28 2.45
N VAL A 297 -19.28 -6.95 2.16
CA VAL A 297 -20.39 -7.00 3.14
C VAL A 297 -21.50 -7.98 2.74
N ALA A 298 -21.27 -8.75 1.68
CA ALA A 298 -22.26 -9.69 1.15
C ALA A 298 -22.56 -10.80 2.15
N LYS A 299 -23.80 -11.30 2.11
CA LYS A 299 -24.26 -12.31 3.06
C LYS A 299 -25.12 -13.36 2.38
N ALA A 300 -24.78 -14.63 2.60
CA ALA A 300 -25.64 -15.76 2.31
C ALA A 300 -26.85 -15.74 3.25
N VAL A 301 -28.06 -15.75 2.69
CA VAL A 301 -29.31 -15.79 3.45
C VAL A 301 -29.69 -17.25 3.64
N GLU A 302 -29.71 -17.71 4.89
CA GLU A 302 -30.15 -19.06 5.22
C GLU A 302 -31.65 -19.21 4.90
N VAL A 303 -31.92 -19.97 3.85
CA VAL A 303 -33.27 -20.36 3.45
C VAL A 303 -33.57 -21.69 4.16
N ILE A 304 -34.31 -21.58 5.27
CA ILE A 304 -35.05 -22.64 6.00
C ILE A 304 -34.33 -23.28 7.20
N GLY A 305 -34.85 -23.00 8.42
CA GLY A 305 -34.66 -23.85 9.61
C GLY A 305 -34.64 -23.14 10.97
N LYS A 306 -35.80 -22.83 11.56
CA LYS A 306 -36.04 -22.59 13.02
C LYS A 306 -35.00 -21.76 13.82
N GLY A 307 -34.51 -20.66 13.27
CA GLY A 307 -33.74 -19.66 14.01
C GLY A 307 -34.24 -18.24 13.73
N PRO A 308 -34.03 -17.26 14.63
CA PRO A 308 -34.31 -15.87 14.33
C PRO A 308 -33.53 -15.46 13.08
N LYS A 309 -34.22 -14.94 12.04
CA LYS A 309 -33.60 -14.37 10.83
C LYS A 309 -32.43 -13.49 11.25
N SER A 310 -31.20 -13.84 10.84
CA SER A 310 -29.97 -13.27 11.39
C SER A 310 -29.99 -11.74 11.29
N MET A 311 -30.09 -11.07 12.44
CA MET A 311 -29.88 -9.62 12.52
C MET A 311 -28.41 -9.33 12.17
N SER A 312 -28.15 -8.28 11.40
CA SER A 312 -26.80 -7.88 10.99
C SER A 312 -26.60 -6.40 11.22
N VAL A 313 -25.35 -5.99 11.48
CA VAL A 313 -24.95 -4.56 11.50
C VAL A 313 -25.39 -3.90 10.19
N ILE A 314 -25.86 -2.65 10.26
CA ILE A 314 -26.23 -1.88 9.07
C ILE A 314 -25.00 -1.75 8.18
N ALA A 315 -25.13 -2.16 6.92
CA ALA A 315 -24.11 -2.02 5.90
C ALA A 315 -24.75 -1.41 4.65
N GLY A 316 -23.94 -0.67 3.89
CA GLY A 316 -24.37 0.02 2.68
C GLY A 316 -23.88 1.47 2.66
N SER A 317 -23.99 2.09 1.48
CA SER A 317 -23.56 3.47 1.26
C SER A 317 -24.73 4.46 1.42
N CYS A 318 -24.45 5.63 2.00
CA CYS A 318 -25.45 6.70 2.18
C CYS A 318 -26.11 7.06 0.83
N GLY A 319 -27.43 7.25 0.83
CA GLY A 319 -28.25 7.44 -0.37
C GLY A 319 -28.77 6.14 -1.02
N TYR A 320 -28.12 5.00 -0.78
CA TYR A 320 -28.54 3.70 -1.31
C TYR A 320 -29.17 2.77 -0.26
N ILE A 321 -29.01 3.10 1.02
CA ILE A 321 -29.54 2.31 2.13
C ILE A 321 -31.08 2.37 2.11
N ALA A 322 -31.70 1.19 2.12
CA ALA A 322 -33.15 1.06 2.14
C ALA A 322 -33.73 1.56 3.48
N PRO A 323 -34.88 2.27 3.47
CA PRO A 323 -35.42 2.95 4.65
C PRO A 323 -35.80 2.00 5.79
N GLU A 324 -36.07 0.73 5.50
CA GLU A 324 -36.38 -0.26 6.53
C GLU A 324 -35.24 -0.56 7.47
N TYR A 325 -33.98 -0.29 7.09
CA TYR A 325 -32.85 -0.44 8.01
C TYR A 325 -32.89 0.53 9.20
N ALA A 326 -33.75 1.56 9.17
CA ALA A 326 -34.03 2.40 10.33
C ALA A 326 -34.80 1.67 11.44
N TYR A 327 -35.54 0.60 11.12
CA TYR A 327 -36.41 -0.10 12.07
C TYR A 327 -36.28 -1.63 12.06
N THR A 328 -35.51 -2.22 11.13
CA THR A 328 -35.20 -3.64 11.13
C THR A 328 -33.79 -3.93 10.64
N LEU A 329 -33.07 -4.79 11.37
CA LEU A 329 -31.73 -5.27 10.99
C LEU A 329 -31.78 -6.59 10.19
N ARG A 330 -32.94 -6.93 9.64
CA ARG A 330 -33.15 -8.17 8.87
C ARG A 330 -32.57 -8.00 7.47
N VAL A 331 -31.61 -8.85 7.13
CA VAL A 331 -31.07 -8.93 5.78
C VAL A 331 -32.09 -9.60 4.86
N ASN A 332 -32.43 -8.93 3.76
CA ASN A 332 -33.29 -9.45 2.71
C ASN A 332 -32.81 -8.96 1.34
N GLU A 333 -33.22 -9.64 0.28
CA GLU A 333 -32.91 -9.29 -1.10
C GLU A 333 -33.59 -7.98 -1.58
N LYS A 334 -34.62 -7.53 -0.86
CA LYS A 334 -35.35 -6.28 -1.17
C LYS A 334 -34.53 -5.04 -0.84
N SER A 335 -33.52 -5.11 0.03
CA SER A 335 -32.59 -4.00 0.25
C SER A 335 -31.76 -3.74 -1.01
N ASP A 336 -31.23 -4.80 -1.63
CA ASP A 336 -30.48 -4.68 -2.88
C ASP A 336 -31.36 -4.17 -4.02
N THR A 337 -32.64 -4.57 -4.04
CA THR A 337 -33.61 -4.06 -5.01
C THR A 337 -33.82 -2.55 -4.87
N TYR A 338 -33.91 -2.04 -3.63
CA TYR A 338 -34.01 -0.60 -3.38
C TYR A 338 -32.78 0.14 -3.87
N SER A 339 -31.59 -0.34 -3.48
CA SER A 339 -30.32 0.24 -3.87
C SER A 339 -30.13 0.23 -5.40
N PHE A 340 -30.57 -0.83 -6.08
CA PHE A 340 -30.60 -0.88 -7.54
C PHE A 340 -31.61 0.11 -8.15
N GLY A 341 -32.76 0.32 -7.51
CA GLY A 341 -33.70 1.39 -7.89
C GLY A 341 -33.02 2.76 -7.89
N VAL A 342 -32.22 3.07 -6.87
CA VAL A 342 -31.42 4.31 -6.82
C VAL A 342 -30.42 4.39 -7.98
N VAL A 343 -29.74 3.29 -8.33
CA VAL A 343 -28.85 3.25 -9.51
C VAL A 343 -29.61 3.54 -10.81
N ILE A 344 -30.83 3.01 -10.98
CA ILE A 344 -31.67 3.36 -12.15
C ILE A 344 -31.97 4.86 -12.15
N LEU A 345 -32.32 5.45 -11.00
CA LEU A 345 -32.59 6.88 -10.92
C LEU A 345 -31.33 7.70 -11.26
N GLU A 346 -30.14 7.31 -10.81
CA GLU A 346 -28.89 7.96 -11.24
C GLU A 346 -28.71 7.88 -12.76
N LEU A 347 -28.91 6.69 -13.36
CA LEU A 347 -28.79 6.51 -14.82
C LEU A 347 -29.78 7.37 -15.62
N VAL A 348 -31.01 7.54 -15.14
CA VAL A 348 -32.02 8.36 -15.83
C VAL A 348 -31.77 9.86 -15.63
N THR A 349 -31.41 10.27 -14.42
CA THR A 349 -31.31 11.69 -14.04
C THR A 349 -29.93 12.29 -14.25
N GLY A 350 -28.88 11.47 -14.31
CA GLY A 350 -27.50 11.91 -14.29
C GLY A 350 -27.09 12.62 -12.99
N LYS A 351 -27.91 12.53 -11.93
CA LYS A 351 -27.65 13.20 -10.66
C LYS A 351 -27.17 12.22 -9.59
N LEU A 352 -26.47 12.75 -8.59
CA LEU A 352 -25.98 11.97 -7.44
C LEU A 352 -27.14 11.55 -6.52
N PRO A 353 -27.04 10.42 -5.81
CA PRO A 353 -28.05 9.96 -4.84
C PRO A 353 -28.27 10.92 -3.67
N VAL A 354 -27.22 11.65 -3.30
CA VAL A 354 -27.21 12.66 -2.24
C VAL A 354 -26.61 13.93 -2.83
N ASP A 355 -27.36 15.02 -2.80
CA ASP A 355 -26.96 16.32 -3.31
C ASP A 355 -27.52 17.41 -2.39
N PRO A 356 -26.71 18.42 -1.98
CA PRO A 356 -27.22 19.57 -1.21
C PRO A 356 -28.40 20.29 -1.88
N GLU A 357 -28.52 20.25 -3.20
CA GLU A 357 -29.64 20.83 -3.96
C GLU A 357 -31.00 20.21 -3.59
N TYR A 358 -31.01 19.00 -3.04
CA TYR A 358 -32.25 18.33 -2.63
C TYR A 358 -32.77 18.80 -1.27
N GLY A 359 -31.98 19.58 -0.53
CA GLY A 359 -32.27 19.93 0.86
C GLY A 359 -32.29 18.68 1.74
N GLU A 360 -33.39 18.46 2.46
CA GLU A 360 -33.58 17.29 3.33
C GLU A 360 -34.07 16.03 2.58
N LYS A 361 -34.23 16.10 1.25
CA LYS A 361 -34.74 14.99 0.44
C LYS A 361 -33.59 14.13 -0.09
N ASP A 362 -33.84 12.84 -0.22
CA ASP A 362 -33.02 11.93 -1.01
C ASP A 362 -33.42 12.01 -2.51
N LEU A 363 -32.59 11.45 -3.40
CA LEU A 363 -32.86 11.41 -4.85
C LEU A 363 -34.24 10.82 -5.16
N VAL A 364 -34.67 9.77 -4.45
CA VAL A 364 -35.96 9.11 -4.68
C VAL A 364 -37.11 10.09 -4.44
N LYS A 365 -37.12 10.78 -3.30
CA LYS A 365 -38.13 11.80 -2.97
C LYS A 365 -38.06 13.00 -3.91
N TRP A 366 -36.86 13.42 -4.31
CA TRP A 366 -36.70 14.51 -5.26
C TRP A 366 -37.35 14.16 -6.60
N VAL A 367 -37.07 12.96 -7.15
CA VAL A 367 -37.65 12.47 -8.40
C VAL A 367 -39.17 12.43 -8.31
N SER A 368 -39.74 11.81 -7.25
CA SER A 368 -41.19 11.72 -7.10
C SER A 368 -41.87 13.09 -7.11
N VAL A 369 -41.31 14.06 -6.37
CA VAL A 369 -41.87 15.42 -6.28
C VAL A 369 -41.77 16.17 -7.61
N VAL A 370 -40.61 16.10 -8.29
CA VAL A 370 -40.43 16.80 -9.57
C VAL A 370 -41.29 16.18 -10.66
N MET A 371 -41.42 14.85 -10.68
CA MET A 371 -42.29 14.13 -11.61
C MET A 371 -43.76 14.51 -11.42
N GLU A 372 -44.25 14.62 -10.18
CA GLU A 372 -45.63 15.04 -9.87
C GLU A 372 -45.90 16.51 -10.23
N GLN A 373 -44.93 17.42 -10.02
CA GLN A 373 -45.14 18.86 -10.17
C GLN A 373 -44.82 19.40 -11.57
N LYS A 374 -43.77 18.87 -12.21
CA LYS A 374 -43.20 19.40 -13.46
C LYS A 374 -43.19 18.37 -14.59
N GLY A 375 -43.53 17.10 -14.30
CA GLY A 375 -43.52 16.03 -15.28
C GLY A 375 -42.13 15.43 -15.54
N VAL A 376 -42.11 14.33 -16.29
CA VAL A 376 -40.93 13.49 -16.51
C VAL A 376 -39.75 14.20 -17.19
N GLU A 377 -40.01 15.16 -18.06
CA GLU A 377 -38.96 15.86 -18.83
C GLU A 377 -37.98 16.63 -17.93
N HIS A 378 -38.42 17.06 -16.75
CA HIS A 378 -37.59 17.80 -15.79
C HIS A 378 -36.75 16.87 -14.90
N VAL A 379 -36.94 15.56 -15.01
CA VAL A 379 -36.20 14.53 -14.29
C VAL A 379 -35.09 13.94 -15.16
N ILE A 380 -35.33 13.81 -16.47
CA ILE A 380 -34.40 13.19 -17.42
C ILE A 380 -33.11 14.01 -17.51
N ASP A 381 -31.96 13.31 -17.52
CA ASP A 381 -30.65 13.91 -17.75
C ASP A 381 -30.66 14.71 -19.07
N PRO A 382 -30.37 16.02 -19.06
CA PRO A 382 -30.34 16.84 -20.26
C PRO A 382 -29.36 16.37 -21.34
N LYS A 383 -28.40 15.50 -20.99
CA LYS A 383 -27.45 14.88 -21.94
C LYS A 383 -28.07 13.74 -22.76
N LEU A 384 -29.24 13.22 -22.38
CA LEU A 384 -29.91 12.13 -23.08
C LEU A 384 -30.77 12.64 -24.23
N ASP A 385 -30.82 11.86 -25.32
CA ASP A 385 -31.67 12.17 -26.46
C ASP A 385 -33.15 11.96 -26.12
N ILE A 386 -33.95 12.98 -26.41
CA ILE A 386 -35.40 13.01 -26.23
C ILE A 386 -36.11 11.95 -27.08
N SER A 387 -35.49 11.47 -28.16
CA SER A 387 -36.03 10.38 -28.99
C SER A 387 -36.35 9.11 -28.20
N HIS A 388 -35.63 8.87 -27.09
CA HIS A 388 -35.84 7.71 -26.21
C HIS A 388 -36.76 7.98 -25.01
N LYS A 389 -37.44 9.13 -24.96
CA LYS A 389 -38.26 9.56 -23.80
C LYS A 389 -39.23 8.50 -23.30
N GLU A 390 -39.87 7.74 -24.18
CA GLU A 390 -40.82 6.68 -23.79
C GLU A 390 -40.13 5.52 -23.07
N GLU A 391 -38.96 5.08 -23.53
CA GLU A 391 -38.16 4.06 -22.86
C GLU A 391 -37.64 4.56 -21.52
N ILE A 392 -37.11 5.78 -21.51
CA ILE A 392 -36.58 6.43 -20.31
C ILE A 392 -37.67 6.52 -19.24
N SER A 393 -38.89 6.90 -19.63
CA SER A 393 -40.03 7.01 -18.70
C SER A 393 -40.40 5.64 -18.11
N LYS A 394 -40.46 4.58 -18.93
CA LYS A 394 -40.75 3.22 -18.43
C LYS A 394 -39.66 2.72 -17.47
N VAL A 395 -38.40 2.99 -17.77
CA VAL A 395 -37.27 2.61 -16.91
C VAL A 395 -37.27 3.43 -15.62
N LEU A 396 -37.62 4.72 -15.68
CA LEU A 396 -37.82 5.56 -14.49
C LEU A 396 -38.89 4.98 -13.56
N ASP A 397 -40.03 4.56 -14.11
CA ASP A 397 -41.11 3.92 -13.35
C ASP A 397 -40.64 2.62 -12.69
N ILE A 398 -39.83 1.81 -13.39
CA ILE A 398 -39.18 0.62 -12.82
C ILE A 398 -38.26 1.01 -11.65
N GLY A 399 -37.46 2.06 -11.81
CA GLY A 399 -36.56 2.58 -10.78
C GLY A 399 -37.31 3.01 -9.52
N LEU A 400 -38.39 3.79 -9.68
CA LEU A 400 -39.27 4.21 -8.58
C LEU A 400 -39.95 3.04 -7.89
N LEU A 401 -40.42 2.06 -8.67
CA LEU A 401 -41.02 0.84 -8.12
C LEU A 401 -40.00 0.04 -7.28
N CYS A 402 -38.77 -0.09 -7.78
CA CYS A 402 -37.66 -0.72 -7.03
C CYS A 402 -37.31 0.06 -5.76
N ALA A 403 -37.32 1.40 -5.82
CA ALA A 403 -37.04 2.31 -4.70
C ALA A 403 -38.25 2.59 -3.79
N SER A 404 -39.30 1.76 -3.83
CA SER A 404 -40.47 1.93 -2.96
C SER A 404 -40.09 1.86 -1.47
N SER A 405 -40.68 2.71 -0.63
CA SER A 405 -40.39 2.74 0.82
C SER A 405 -40.73 1.42 1.52
N LEU A 406 -41.78 0.72 1.08
CA LEU A 406 -42.18 -0.56 1.64
C LEU A 406 -41.54 -1.72 0.86
N PRO A 407 -40.77 -2.61 1.52
CA PRO A 407 -40.10 -3.74 0.85
C PRO A 407 -41.03 -4.72 0.13
N ILE A 408 -42.29 -4.82 0.57
CA ILE A 408 -43.29 -5.71 -0.04
C ILE A 408 -43.71 -5.24 -1.44
N ASN A 409 -43.66 -3.93 -1.70
CA ASN A 409 -44.03 -3.35 -3.00
C ASN A 409 -42.91 -3.48 -4.04
N ARG A 410 -41.67 -3.72 -3.58
CA ARG A 410 -40.52 -3.87 -4.47
C ARG A 410 -40.60 -5.20 -5.23
N PRO A 411 -40.42 -5.22 -6.55
CA PRO A 411 -40.36 -6.45 -7.34
C PRO A 411 -39.15 -7.30 -6.93
N SER A 412 -39.11 -8.56 -7.34
CA SER A 412 -37.87 -9.34 -7.28
C SER A 412 -36.93 -8.93 -8.41
N MET A 413 -35.62 -9.09 -8.23
CA MET A 413 -34.65 -8.78 -9.30
C MET A 413 -34.91 -9.58 -10.59
N ARG A 414 -35.40 -10.82 -10.47
CA ARG A 414 -35.85 -11.61 -11.63
C ARG A 414 -37.01 -10.94 -12.38
N ARG A 415 -37.94 -10.29 -11.68
CA ARG A 415 -39.03 -9.52 -12.31
C ARG A 415 -38.52 -8.22 -12.91
N VAL A 416 -37.58 -7.53 -12.25
CA VAL A 416 -36.93 -6.31 -12.78
C VAL A 416 -36.24 -6.58 -14.11
N VAL A 417 -35.45 -7.66 -14.22
CA VAL A 417 -34.83 -8.09 -15.49
C VAL A 417 -35.88 -8.28 -16.59
N LYS A 418 -37.02 -8.91 -16.28
CA LYS A 418 -38.10 -9.10 -17.25
C LYS A 418 -38.69 -7.76 -17.72
N MET A 419 -38.95 -6.83 -16.79
CA MET A 419 -39.50 -5.52 -17.11
C MET A 419 -38.53 -4.69 -17.97
N LEU A 420 -37.23 -4.69 -17.66
CA LEU A 420 -36.21 -3.99 -18.46
C LEU A 420 -36.08 -4.57 -19.87
N ARG A 421 -36.16 -5.90 -20.01
CA ARG A 421 -36.17 -6.56 -21.33
C ARG A 421 -37.41 -6.22 -22.15
N GLU A 422 -38.57 -6.12 -21.53
CA GLU A 422 -39.82 -5.71 -22.20
C GLU A 422 -39.66 -4.31 -22.81
N VAL A 423 -39.08 -3.35 -22.08
CA VAL A 423 -38.79 -2.00 -22.60
C VAL A 423 -37.86 -2.04 -23.82
N SER A 424 -36.79 -2.83 -23.77
CA SER A 424 -35.83 -2.95 -24.88
C SER A 424 -36.42 -3.63 -26.14
N MET A 425 -37.41 -4.51 -25.98
CA MET A 425 -38.01 -5.25 -27.09
C MET A 425 -39.12 -4.48 -27.81
N GLU A 426 -39.86 -3.62 -27.12
CA GLU A 426 -41.00 -2.89 -27.69
C GLU A 426 -40.59 -1.91 -28.81
N ASN A 427 -39.34 -1.46 -28.82
CA ASN A 427 -38.84 -0.46 -29.77
C ASN A 427 -37.96 -1.02 -30.91
N LYS A 428 -37.76 -2.34 -30.99
CA LYS A 428 -37.20 -2.93 -32.20
C LYS A 428 -38.26 -2.90 -33.30
N PRO A 429 -37.98 -2.34 -34.50
CA PRO A 429 -38.95 -2.36 -35.59
C PRO A 429 -39.34 -3.82 -35.85
N LYS A 430 -40.64 -4.12 -35.71
CA LYS A 430 -41.20 -5.42 -36.04
C LYS A 430 -40.83 -5.72 -37.49
N THR A 431 -39.93 -6.67 -37.71
CA THR A 431 -39.74 -7.23 -39.04
C THR A 431 -41.11 -7.72 -39.53
N PRO A 432 -41.53 -7.38 -40.75
CA PRO A 432 -42.81 -7.83 -41.25
C PRO A 432 -42.77 -9.36 -41.27
N LYS A 433 -43.72 -9.98 -40.57
CA LYS A 433 -43.99 -11.42 -40.72
C LYS A 433 -44.23 -11.64 -42.20
N LYS A 434 -43.27 -12.27 -42.90
CA LYS A 434 -43.55 -12.88 -44.19
C LYS A 434 -44.54 -14.00 -43.90
N ASP A 435 -45.76 -13.83 -44.36
CA ASP A 435 -46.76 -14.88 -44.43
C ASP A 435 -46.17 -16.02 -45.28
N GLY A 436 -45.62 -17.02 -44.59
CA GLY A 436 -45.14 -18.25 -45.18
C GLY A 436 -46.33 -19.06 -45.66
N LYS A 437 -46.66 -18.90 -46.94
CA LYS A 437 -47.47 -19.85 -47.70
C LYS A 437 -46.87 -21.25 -47.54
N LEU A 438 -47.59 -22.16 -46.88
CA LEU A 438 -47.28 -23.59 -46.94
C LEU A 438 -47.36 -24.06 -48.40
N SER A 439 -46.31 -24.71 -48.87
CA SER A 439 -46.37 -25.65 -49.99
C SER A 439 -45.78 -26.98 -49.53
N PRO A 440 -46.48 -28.11 -49.69
CA PRO A 440 -46.01 -29.42 -49.27
C PRO A 440 -45.13 -30.02 -50.37
N TYR A 441 -43.97 -30.56 -49.99
CA TYR A 441 -43.26 -31.52 -50.84
C TYR A 441 -43.27 -32.87 -50.13
N TYR A 442 -43.99 -33.80 -50.76
CA TYR A 442 -43.85 -35.24 -50.59
C TYR A 442 -42.49 -35.70 -51.13
N CYS A 443 -41.87 -36.67 -50.47
CA CYS A 443 -41.08 -37.70 -51.13
C CYS A 443 -41.36 -39.02 -50.41
N GLU A 444 -42.05 -39.92 -51.11
CA GLU A 444 -42.19 -41.32 -50.76
C GLU A 444 -40.85 -42.02 -51.03
N ASP A 445 -40.33 -42.76 -50.05
CA ASP A 445 -39.34 -43.80 -50.30
C ASP A 445 -40.02 -45.16 -50.14
N THR A 446 -40.39 -45.76 -51.26
CA THR A 446 -40.51 -47.22 -51.37
C THR A 446 -39.83 -47.68 -52.65
N SER A 447 -38.83 -48.53 -52.52
CA SER A 447 -38.67 -49.71 -53.38
C SER A 447 -37.60 -50.64 -52.81
N ASN A 448 -38.08 -51.83 -52.46
CA ASN A 448 -37.32 -53.05 -52.24
C ASN A 448 -36.59 -53.48 -53.51
N GLN A 449 -35.46 -54.20 -53.37
CA GLN A 449 -35.22 -55.54 -53.95
C GLN A 449 -33.89 -56.10 -53.38
N GLU A 450 -33.93 -57.24 -52.65
CA GLU A 450 -33.65 -58.61 -53.14
C GLU A 450 -32.14 -58.86 -53.39
N SER A 451 -31.44 -59.95 -53.03
CA SER A 451 -31.76 -61.29 -52.50
C SER A 451 -30.45 -62.05 -52.21
N ALA A 452 -30.58 -63.23 -51.57
CA ALA A 452 -29.71 -64.43 -51.66
C ALA A 452 -28.63 -64.65 -50.58
N VAL A 453 -28.96 -65.48 -49.57
CA VAL A 453 -28.55 -66.90 -49.35
C VAL A 453 -28.90 -67.27 -47.91
#